data_AF-A0A7S4EVM0-F1
#
_entry.id   AF-A0A7S4EVM0-F1
#
_cell.length_a   1.000
_cell.length_b   1.000
_cell.length_c   1.000
_cell.angle_alpha   90.00
_cell.angle_beta   90.00
_cell.angle_gamma   90.00
#
_symmetry.space_group_name_H-M   'P 1'
#
loop_
_entity.id
_entity.type
_entity.pdbx_description
1 polymer ?
#
loop_
_entity_poly.entity_id
_entity_poly.type
_entity_poly.pdbx_seq_one_letter_code
_entity_poly.pdbx_strand_id
1 'polypeptide(L)'
;ARRWCVRLSCSATAMLVKSLLLLAWAAQASGQTETNTAILSDNDIIPEDIPPFTDQLPIVYLLLGPEATPLARAIVLPESACPELSFTSELSHLADTSVEVRNVGSASLPTAFPIKVCEAKLPNDIDLPAETITFGGRPLPAVHRNPERYVLMGDTGLRVKPKNNGFCQSPGSTKLYDIDQCDGLPPTSRSQFNESWVDGDFQALDDWPLESLSSLAAAEAPHAVVYVGDYLYRQGPCPYPNNAGADCTGINAPSFYELEGANLEYDFVPGNWGDNIYGWWADFFWPARDLLAAAPWIGIRGNHENCERAGHGWFLLISPHPLRKNWTIDTEGECDDFSPPWRVPFVNEQFLLMDDSLITPLNKGVDHFNYTEGACPGPAPEGEVLVPETQSRYEDEDQDDAEVTRQIGLYSGYMKTLEDWSQSHDTNFYASHRPLFAVACDGDHMNVLDWTMQQSLGPHTLDRVSAAIAGHMHWFEALSFENQGLPAQIVVGNAGTDLIKNYVNQETLPTIELRVGVDDAYTARVEAGITARRGQASTAAKS
;
A
#
# COMPACT_ATOMS: atom_id res chain seq x y z
N ALA A 1 29.87 -33.62 8.45
CA ALA A 1 30.54 -33.63 7.13
C ALA A 1 29.55 -34.08 6.05
N ARG A 2 28.95 -33.09 5.36
CA ARG A 2 28.51 -33.09 3.95
C ARG A 2 27.59 -31.86 3.78
N ARG A 3 28.24 -30.69 3.75
CA ARG A 3 27.67 -29.44 3.22
C ARG A 3 27.57 -29.63 1.70
N TRP A 4 26.38 -29.52 1.16
CA TRP A 4 26.19 -29.20 -0.25
C TRP A 4 25.90 -27.71 -0.33
N CYS A 5 26.95 -26.94 -0.63
CA CYS A 5 26.82 -25.61 -1.20
C CYS A 5 26.12 -25.75 -2.56
N VAL A 6 24.91 -25.21 -2.70
CA VAL A 6 24.40 -24.79 -4.01
C VAL A 6 24.90 -23.36 -4.19
N ARG A 7 25.88 -23.20 -5.08
CA ARG A 7 26.73 -22.00 -5.18
C ARG A 7 26.35 -21.09 -6.36
N LEU A 8 25.09 -21.13 -6.82
CA LEU A 8 24.71 -20.46 -8.07
C LEU A 8 23.44 -19.57 -8.01
N SER A 9 22.69 -19.50 -6.91
CA SER A 9 21.59 -18.53 -6.73
C SER A 9 21.87 -17.42 -5.70
N CYS A 10 22.86 -17.60 -4.80
CA CYS A 10 23.19 -16.65 -3.72
C CYS A 10 23.76 -15.29 -4.18
N SER A 11 24.06 -15.11 -5.46
CA SER A 11 24.60 -13.84 -5.97
C SER A 11 23.50 -12.83 -6.28
N ALA A 12 22.25 -13.25 -6.53
CA ALA A 12 21.21 -12.37 -7.06
C ALA A 12 20.66 -11.40 -6.02
N THR A 13 20.37 -11.84 -4.79
CA THR A 13 19.77 -10.99 -3.74
C THR A 13 20.77 -9.99 -3.15
N ALA A 14 22.01 -10.43 -2.90
CA ALA A 14 23.11 -9.54 -2.51
C ALA A 14 23.51 -8.59 -3.66
N MET A 15 23.39 -9.03 -4.93
CA MET A 15 23.50 -8.13 -6.07
C MET A 15 22.29 -7.21 -6.20
N LEU A 16 21.07 -7.59 -5.81
CA LEU A 16 19.88 -6.76 -5.92
C LEU A 16 19.98 -5.56 -4.97
N VAL A 17 20.36 -5.80 -3.70
CA VAL A 17 20.61 -4.72 -2.73
C VAL A 17 21.82 -3.89 -3.15
N LYS A 18 22.93 -4.51 -3.58
CA LYS A 18 24.09 -3.77 -4.12
C LYS A 18 23.77 -2.99 -5.39
N SER A 19 22.87 -3.49 -6.25
CA SER A 19 22.47 -2.85 -7.51
C SER A 19 21.45 -1.74 -7.27
N LEU A 20 20.56 -1.89 -6.29
CA LEU A 20 19.68 -0.82 -5.79
C LEU A 20 20.51 0.30 -5.15
N LEU A 21 21.54 -0.05 -4.37
CA LEU A 21 22.53 0.89 -3.84
C LEU A 21 23.35 1.57 -4.96
N LEU A 22 23.73 0.84 -6.01
CA LEU A 22 24.44 1.37 -7.19
C LEU A 22 23.57 2.21 -8.13
N LEU A 23 22.26 1.92 -8.25
CA LEU A 23 21.31 2.73 -9.03
C LEU A 23 20.96 4.03 -8.32
N ALA A 24 20.79 3.99 -7.00
CA ALA A 24 20.72 5.20 -6.16
C ALA A 24 21.99 6.05 -6.30
N TRP A 25 23.16 5.41 -6.41
CA TRP A 25 24.44 6.07 -6.66
C TRP A 25 24.56 6.64 -8.09
N ALA A 26 24.11 5.93 -9.14
CA ALA A 26 24.18 6.39 -10.52
C ALA A 26 23.29 7.63 -10.78
N ALA A 27 22.12 7.67 -10.14
CA ALA A 27 21.25 8.86 -10.14
C ALA A 27 21.90 10.06 -9.43
N GLN A 28 22.80 9.84 -8.48
CA GLN A 28 23.56 10.89 -7.80
C GLN A 28 24.89 11.25 -8.51
N ALA A 29 25.52 10.31 -9.22
CA ALA A 29 26.85 10.48 -9.81
C ALA A 29 26.83 11.07 -11.24
N SER A 30 25.69 11.03 -11.95
CA SER A 30 25.53 11.70 -13.24
C SER A 30 25.32 13.22 -13.10
N GLY A 31 26.01 13.85 -12.15
CA GLY A 31 26.26 15.28 -12.10
C GLY A 31 27.13 15.72 -13.28
N GLN A 32 26.63 15.55 -14.50
CA GLN A 32 27.02 16.42 -15.59
C GLN A 32 26.22 17.70 -15.47
N THR A 33 27.00 18.73 -15.21
CA THR A 33 26.67 20.15 -15.19
C THR A 33 26.24 20.61 -16.56
N GLU A 34 25.01 20.30 -16.96
CA GLU A 34 24.25 21.16 -17.86
C GLU A 34 23.08 21.75 -17.09
N THR A 35 23.15 23.06 -16.90
CA THR A 35 22.10 23.90 -16.36
C THR A 35 20.90 23.90 -17.30
N ASN A 36 20.08 22.85 -17.26
CA ASN A 36 18.66 22.97 -17.55
C ASN A 36 17.94 23.19 -16.23
N THR A 37 18.04 24.42 -15.74
CA THR A 37 16.99 24.99 -14.91
C THR A 37 15.73 25.07 -15.78
N ALA A 38 15.00 23.95 -15.89
CA ALA A 38 13.56 24.04 -15.98
C ALA A 38 13.12 24.53 -14.61
N ILE A 39 13.15 25.85 -14.45
CA ILE A 39 12.30 26.53 -13.48
C ILE A 39 10.90 26.11 -13.91
N LEU A 40 10.32 25.14 -13.20
CA LEU A 40 8.88 24.98 -13.15
C LEU A 40 8.38 26.37 -12.72
N SER A 41 7.78 27.08 -13.66
CA SER A 41 7.12 28.33 -13.35
C SER A 41 6.01 28.03 -12.35
N ASP A 42 5.95 28.80 -11.27
CA ASP A 42 4.94 28.78 -10.19
C ASP A 42 3.49 29.06 -10.69
N ASN A 43 3.03 28.43 -11.77
CA ASN A 43 1.70 28.68 -12.36
C ASN A 43 1.06 27.53 -13.15
N ASP A 44 1.58 26.30 -13.08
CA ASP A 44 0.89 25.15 -13.69
C ASP A 44 0.86 23.97 -12.72
N ILE A 45 -0.28 23.25 -12.70
CA ILE A 45 -0.69 22.15 -11.82
C ILE A 45 -1.54 22.58 -10.60
N ILE A 46 -2.69 23.22 -10.89
CA ILE A 46 -3.94 22.68 -10.30
C ILE A 46 -4.15 21.35 -11.05
N PRO A 47 -4.55 20.21 -10.44
CA PRO A 47 -4.85 19.02 -11.23
C PRO A 47 -5.87 19.41 -12.29
N GLU A 48 -5.44 19.43 -13.55
CA GLU A 48 -6.35 19.54 -14.68
C GLU A 48 -7.41 18.45 -14.48
N ASP A 49 -8.68 18.87 -14.46
CA ASP A 49 -9.89 18.11 -14.24
C ASP A 49 -9.72 16.58 -14.38
N ILE A 50 -9.61 15.86 -13.25
CA ILE A 50 -9.74 14.40 -13.25
C ILE A 50 -11.06 14.10 -13.97
N PRO A 51 -11.04 13.48 -15.16
CA PRO A 51 -12.26 13.31 -15.93
C PRO A 51 -13.18 12.36 -15.17
N PRO A 52 -14.51 12.48 -15.36
CA PRO A 52 -15.44 11.50 -14.82
C PRO A 52 -15.02 10.08 -15.21
N PHE A 53 -15.00 9.15 -14.25
CA PHE A 53 -14.61 7.76 -14.52
C PHE A 53 -15.48 7.12 -15.62
N THR A 54 -16.72 7.60 -15.76
CA THR A 54 -17.68 7.17 -16.78
C THR A 54 -17.18 7.40 -18.21
N ASP A 55 -16.36 8.43 -18.42
CA ASP A 55 -15.81 8.78 -19.73
C ASP A 55 -14.67 7.82 -20.13
N GLN A 56 -14.15 7.06 -19.17
CA GLN A 56 -13.06 6.11 -19.38
C GLN A 56 -13.53 4.65 -19.48
N LEU A 57 -14.84 4.39 -19.32
CA LEU A 57 -15.38 3.03 -19.36
C LEU A 57 -15.26 2.39 -20.77
N PRO A 58 -15.01 1.06 -20.87
CA PRO A 58 -14.64 0.19 -19.77
C PRO A 58 -13.22 0.50 -19.26
N ILE A 59 -13.05 0.54 -17.93
CA ILE A 59 -11.73 0.60 -17.29
C ILE A 59 -11.27 -0.84 -17.12
N VAL A 60 -10.15 -1.21 -17.74
CA VAL A 60 -9.61 -2.58 -17.70
C VAL A 60 -8.27 -2.62 -17.01
N TYR A 61 -8.01 -3.70 -16.28
CA TYR A 61 -6.76 -3.93 -15.58
C TYR A 61 -6.59 -5.42 -15.32
N LEU A 62 -5.37 -5.82 -14.99
CA LEU A 62 -5.00 -7.21 -14.80
C LEU A 62 -4.33 -7.40 -13.44
N LEU A 63 -4.86 -8.34 -12.65
CA LEU A 63 -4.27 -8.73 -11.37
C LEU A 63 -3.67 -10.13 -11.48
N LEU A 64 -2.67 -10.44 -10.66
CA LEU A 64 -2.21 -11.81 -10.42
C LEU A 64 -2.75 -12.27 -9.07
N GLY A 65 -3.67 -13.24 -9.11
CA GLY A 65 -4.26 -13.85 -7.91
C GLY A 65 -3.56 -15.13 -7.46
N PRO A 66 -4.19 -15.90 -6.55
CA PRO A 66 -3.65 -17.15 -6.04
C PRO A 66 -3.16 -18.10 -7.13
N GLU A 67 -2.01 -18.72 -6.86
CA GLU A 67 -1.31 -19.62 -7.79
C GLU A 67 -0.97 -18.93 -9.14
N ALA A 68 -0.68 -17.62 -9.08
CA ALA A 68 -0.33 -16.79 -10.24
C ALA A 68 -1.42 -16.76 -11.33
N THR A 69 -2.68 -16.93 -10.95
CA THR A 69 -3.82 -16.87 -11.88
C THR A 69 -4.05 -15.42 -12.35
N PRO A 70 -3.95 -15.10 -13.65
CA PRO A 70 -4.26 -13.76 -14.12
C PRO A 70 -5.78 -13.51 -14.10
N LEU A 71 -6.19 -12.44 -13.42
CA LEU A 71 -7.57 -12.01 -13.24
C LEU A 71 -7.79 -10.73 -14.05
N ALA A 72 -8.30 -10.88 -15.27
CA ALA A 72 -8.65 -9.73 -16.10
C ALA A 72 -9.96 -9.12 -15.58
N ARG A 73 -9.95 -7.83 -15.25
CA ARG A 73 -11.12 -7.11 -14.75
C ARG A 73 -11.52 -5.98 -15.68
N ALA A 74 -12.83 -5.75 -15.76
CA ALA A 74 -13.41 -4.60 -16.43
C ALA A 74 -14.48 -3.96 -15.54
N ILE A 75 -14.37 -2.65 -15.33
CA ILE A 75 -15.42 -1.84 -14.70
C ILE A 75 -16.30 -1.28 -15.82
N VAL A 76 -17.61 -1.44 -15.67
CA VAL A 76 -18.65 -0.93 -16.59
C VAL A 76 -19.83 -0.35 -15.81
N LEU A 77 -20.77 0.30 -16.50
CA LEU A 77 -22.02 0.75 -15.88
C LEU A 77 -22.89 -0.45 -15.45
N PRO A 78 -23.71 -0.33 -14.38
CA PRO A 78 -24.51 -1.42 -13.82
C PRO A 78 -25.44 -2.11 -14.82
N GLU A 79 -26.03 -1.35 -15.74
CA GLU A 79 -26.93 -1.82 -16.78
C GLU A 79 -26.22 -2.38 -18.02
N SER A 80 -24.92 -2.09 -18.18
CA SER A 80 -24.13 -2.59 -19.29
C SER A 80 -23.87 -4.10 -19.16
N ALA A 81 -23.83 -4.80 -20.29
CA ALA A 81 -23.34 -6.18 -20.31
C ALA A 81 -21.84 -6.22 -19.99
N CYS A 82 -21.35 -7.36 -19.48
CA CYS A 82 -19.91 -7.55 -19.40
C CYS A 82 -19.29 -7.49 -20.80
N PRO A 83 -18.14 -6.80 -20.97
CA PRO A 83 -17.50 -6.72 -22.27
C PRO A 83 -17.01 -8.11 -22.72
N GLU A 84 -16.74 -8.24 -24.02
CA GLU A 84 -16.19 -9.48 -24.58
C GLU A 84 -14.67 -9.54 -24.39
N LEU A 85 -14.14 -10.74 -24.14
CA LEU A 85 -12.72 -11.04 -24.31
C LEU A 85 -12.45 -11.45 -25.75
N SER A 86 -11.53 -10.75 -26.40
CA SER A 86 -11.08 -11.10 -27.75
C SER A 86 -9.62 -11.48 -27.75
N PHE A 87 -9.29 -12.47 -28.57
CA PHE A 87 -7.97 -13.07 -28.67
C PHE A 87 -7.46 -12.94 -30.11
N THR A 88 -6.16 -12.74 -30.26
CA THR A 88 -5.52 -12.90 -31.57
C THR A 88 -5.59 -14.35 -32.04
N SER A 89 -5.28 -14.61 -33.32
CA SER A 89 -5.30 -15.97 -33.89
C SER A 89 -4.40 -16.95 -33.13
N GLU A 90 -3.31 -16.47 -32.54
CA GLU A 90 -2.34 -17.25 -31.78
C GLU A 90 -2.94 -17.82 -30.49
N LEU A 91 -3.83 -17.06 -29.85
CA LEU A 91 -4.52 -17.45 -28.61
C LEU A 91 -5.99 -17.87 -28.84
N SER A 92 -6.37 -18.18 -30.09
CA SER A 92 -7.74 -18.57 -30.44
C SER A 92 -8.27 -19.81 -29.69
N HIS A 93 -7.37 -20.67 -29.19
CA HIS A 93 -7.72 -21.81 -28.35
C HIS A 93 -8.26 -21.43 -26.96
N LEU A 94 -8.11 -20.16 -26.55
CA LEU A 94 -8.65 -19.61 -25.30
C LEU A 94 -10.00 -18.92 -25.48
N ALA A 95 -10.57 -18.92 -26.70
CA ALA A 95 -11.79 -18.18 -27.00
C ALA A 95 -13.02 -18.60 -26.16
N ASP A 96 -13.00 -19.79 -25.55
CA ASP A 96 -14.05 -20.28 -24.65
C ASP A 96 -13.90 -19.77 -23.20
N THR A 97 -12.91 -18.90 -22.92
CA THR A 97 -12.74 -18.28 -21.59
C THR A 97 -13.99 -17.48 -21.22
N SER A 98 -14.64 -17.86 -20.12
CA SER A 98 -15.85 -17.20 -19.64
C SER A 98 -15.53 -15.89 -18.93
N VAL A 99 -16.31 -14.85 -19.26
CA VAL A 99 -16.41 -13.62 -18.48
C VAL A 99 -17.58 -13.75 -17.51
N GLU A 100 -17.33 -13.55 -16.23
CA GLU A 100 -18.33 -13.60 -15.17
C GLU A 100 -18.53 -12.21 -14.56
N VAL A 101 -19.72 -11.97 -14.01
CA VAL A 101 -19.95 -10.79 -13.17
C VAL A 101 -19.32 -11.09 -11.80
N ARG A 102 -18.32 -10.30 -11.41
CA ARG A 102 -17.75 -10.35 -10.07
C ARG A 102 -18.77 -9.83 -9.05
N ASN A 103 -19.26 -8.61 -9.27
CA ASN A 103 -20.42 -8.08 -8.58
C ASN A 103 -21.01 -6.85 -9.29
N VAL A 104 -22.22 -6.46 -8.86
CA VAL A 104 -22.86 -5.19 -9.20
C VAL A 104 -22.94 -4.39 -7.91
N GLY A 105 -22.26 -3.25 -7.88
CA GLY A 105 -22.34 -2.34 -6.74
C GLY A 105 -23.65 -1.56 -6.70
N SER A 106 -23.71 -0.59 -5.81
CA SER A 106 -24.92 0.16 -5.48
C SER A 106 -24.66 1.66 -5.55
N ALA A 107 -25.72 2.44 -5.76
CA ALA A 107 -25.67 3.89 -5.65
C ALA A 107 -25.91 4.38 -4.21
N SER A 108 -26.12 3.46 -3.26
CA SER A 108 -26.37 3.78 -1.86
C SER A 108 -25.15 4.47 -1.24
N LEU A 109 -25.44 5.51 -0.47
CA LEU A 109 -24.44 6.18 0.36
C LEU A 109 -24.36 5.46 1.72
N PRO A 110 -23.18 5.44 2.39
CA PRO A 110 -21.97 6.16 2.00
C PRO A 110 -21.11 5.45 0.93
N THR A 111 -21.29 4.15 0.76
CA THR A 111 -20.48 3.28 -0.10
C THR A 111 -21.00 3.22 -1.55
N ALA A 112 -20.95 4.34 -2.27
CA ALA A 112 -21.50 4.43 -3.62
C ALA A 112 -20.56 3.89 -4.70
N PHE A 113 -20.81 2.66 -5.16
CA PHE A 113 -20.21 2.10 -6.37
C PHE A 113 -21.29 1.75 -7.39
N PRO A 114 -21.89 2.72 -8.09
CA PRO A 114 -22.86 2.49 -9.16
C PRO A 114 -22.15 1.97 -10.41
N ILE A 115 -21.45 0.84 -10.28
CA ILE A 115 -20.67 0.16 -11.30
C ILE A 115 -20.90 -1.34 -11.22
N LYS A 116 -20.56 -2.04 -12.30
CA LYS A 116 -20.44 -3.48 -12.34
C LYS A 116 -18.99 -3.84 -12.64
N VAL A 117 -18.46 -4.81 -11.91
CA VAL A 117 -17.14 -5.39 -12.16
C VAL A 117 -17.33 -6.74 -12.82
N CYS A 118 -16.74 -6.91 -13.99
CA CYS A 118 -16.66 -8.17 -14.71
C CYS A 118 -15.25 -8.74 -14.55
N GLU A 119 -15.14 -10.06 -14.44
CA GLU A 119 -13.88 -10.76 -14.24
C GLU A 119 -13.79 -11.96 -15.16
N ALA A 120 -12.59 -12.22 -15.67
CA ALA A 120 -12.25 -13.44 -16.38
C ALA A 120 -10.93 -13.98 -15.87
N LYS A 121 -10.87 -15.30 -15.67
CA LYS A 121 -9.66 -16.00 -15.27
C LYS A 121 -8.95 -16.49 -16.51
N LEU A 122 -7.74 -15.99 -16.74
CA LEU A 122 -6.91 -16.42 -17.86
C LEU A 122 -6.02 -17.61 -17.42
N PRO A 123 -5.48 -18.39 -18.36
CA PRO A 123 -4.54 -19.45 -18.04
C PRO A 123 -3.25 -18.91 -17.38
N ASN A 124 -2.70 -19.68 -16.45
CA ASN A 124 -1.43 -19.39 -15.77
C ASN A 124 -0.29 -20.35 -16.19
N ASP A 125 -0.57 -21.29 -17.10
CA ASP A 125 0.37 -22.31 -17.57
C ASP A 125 1.09 -21.93 -18.88
N ILE A 126 0.81 -20.73 -19.41
CA ILE A 126 1.48 -20.14 -20.58
C ILE A 126 1.78 -18.66 -20.35
N ASP A 127 2.71 -18.11 -21.12
CA ASP A 127 2.94 -16.67 -21.19
C ASP A 127 1.86 -16.02 -22.08
N LEU A 128 1.38 -14.84 -21.70
CA LEU A 128 0.39 -14.08 -22.46
C LEU A 128 1.03 -12.79 -22.96
N PRO A 129 1.42 -12.68 -24.25
CA PRO A 129 2.08 -11.49 -24.75
C PRO A 129 1.15 -10.27 -24.74
N ALA A 130 1.71 -9.06 -24.61
CA ALA A 130 0.95 -7.82 -24.70
C ALA A 130 0.19 -7.73 -26.03
N GLU A 131 -0.95 -7.02 -26.02
CA GLU A 131 -1.81 -6.80 -27.19
C GLU A 131 -2.44 -8.06 -27.81
N THR A 132 -2.20 -9.26 -27.25
CA THR A 132 -2.78 -10.51 -27.76
C THR A 132 -4.19 -10.79 -27.24
N ILE A 133 -4.57 -10.14 -26.15
CA ILE A 133 -5.88 -10.23 -25.51
C ILE A 133 -6.40 -8.80 -25.31
N THR A 134 -7.66 -8.58 -25.69
CA THR A 134 -8.37 -7.34 -25.36
C THR A 134 -9.61 -7.66 -24.56
N PHE A 135 -9.95 -6.80 -23.60
CA PHE A 135 -11.20 -6.88 -22.84
C PHE A 135 -12.03 -5.64 -23.18
N GLY A 136 -13.15 -5.81 -23.89
CA GLY A 136 -13.94 -4.66 -24.37
C GLY A 136 -13.18 -3.74 -25.33
N GLY A 137 -12.28 -4.32 -26.15
CA GLY A 137 -11.44 -3.59 -27.11
C GLY A 137 -10.23 -2.87 -26.50
N ARG A 138 -10.05 -2.92 -25.17
CA ARG A 138 -8.86 -2.40 -24.49
C ARG A 138 -7.81 -3.51 -24.35
N PRO A 139 -6.54 -3.31 -24.73
CA PRO A 139 -5.51 -4.34 -24.59
C PRO A 139 -5.20 -4.62 -23.11
N LEU A 140 -4.93 -5.89 -22.79
CA LEU A 140 -4.38 -6.29 -21.49
C LEU A 140 -2.84 -6.27 -21.54
N PRO A 141 -2.16 -5.98 -20.40
CA PRO A 141 -0.71 -6.07 -20.32
C PRO A 141 -0.22 -7.52 -20.49
N ALA A 142 1.06 -7.68 -20.80
CA ALA A 142 1.67 -9.00 -20.89
C ALA A 142 1.68 -9.71 -19.53
N VAL A 143 1.53 -11.03 -19.54
CA VAL A 143 1.75 -11.90 -18.36
C VAL A 143 2.95 -12.79 -18.64
N HIS A 144 3.92 -12.71 -17.74
CA HIS A 144 5.14 -13.50 -17.79
C HIS A 144 5.13 -14.53 -16.66
N ARG A 145 5.43 -15.78 -16.97
CA ARG A 145 5.68 -16.83 -15.96
C ARG A 145 7.09 -16.75 -15.37
N ASN A 146 8.00 -16.08 -16.07
CA ASN A 146 9.36 -15.79 -15.60
C ASN A 146 9.65 -14.28 -15.68
N PRO A 147 9.01 -13.46 -14.84
CA PRO A 147 9.25 -12.03 -14.79
C PRO A 147 10.68 -11.69 -14.32
N GLU A 148 11.38 -10.85 -15.08
CA GLU A 148 12.73 -10.36 -14.72
C GLU A 148 12.74 -8.93 -14.15
N ARG A 149 11.60 -8.22 -14.14
CA ARG A 149 11.52 -6.82 -13.74
C ARG A 149 10.24 -6.57 -12.96
N TYR A 150 10.41 -6.06 -11.75
CA TYR A 150 9.33 -5.75 -10.83
C TYR A 150 9.34 -4.28 -10.46
N VAL A 151 8.16 -3.71 -10.29
CA VAL A 151 7.97 -2.46 -9.53
C VAL A 151 7.44 -2.84 -8.16
N LEU A 152 8.05 -2.29 -7.11
CA LEU A 152 7.55 -2.37 -5.74
C LEU A 152 6.96 -1.00 -5.39
N MET A 153 5.72 -0.95 -4.93
CA MET A 153 5.00 0.30 -4.67
C MET A 153 3.96 0.12 -3.57
N GLY A 154 3.69 1.15 -2.76
CA GLY A 154 2.64 1.14 -1.75
C GLY A 154 2.48 2.52 -1.12
N ASP A 155 1.45 2.67 -0.27
CA ASP A 155 1.20 3.90 0.49
C ASP A 155 1.05 5.13 -0.43
N THR A 156 0.05 5.06 -1.30
CA THR A 156 -0.03 5.93 -2.48
C THR A 156 -1.09 7.00 -2.41
N GLY A 157 -2.16 6.80 -1.63
CA GLY A 157 -3.29 7.72 -1.64
C GLY A 157 -2.92 9.10 -1.08
N LEU A 158 -3.72 10.10 -1.44
CA LEU A 158 -3.59 11.47 -0.92
C LEU A 158 -4.01 11.50 0.55
N ARG A 159 -3.09 11.86 1.45
CA ARG A 159 -3.33 11.92 2.90
C ARG A 159 -4.33 13.00 3.27
N VAL A 160 -5.61 12.64 3.38
CA VAL A 160 -6.67 13.52 3.90
C VAL A 160 -7.46 12.79 4.97
N LYS A 161 -7.10 13.05 6.22
CA LYS A 161 -7.63 12.41 7.44
C LYS A 161 -8.09 13.47 8.44
N PRO A 162 -9.26 14.09 8.23
CA PRO A 162 -9.80 15.04 9.18
C PRO A 162 -10.16 14.33 10.48
N LYS A 163 -9.71 14.86 11.62
CA LYS A 163 -10.32 14.60 12.93
C LYS A 163 -11.46 15.58 13.19
N ASN A 164 -11.31 16.79 12.64
CA ASN A 164 -12.34 17.82 12.63
C ASN A 164 -12.05 18.78 11.47
N ASN A 165 -13.06 19.03 10.63
CA ASN A 165 -12.93 19.87 9.43
C ASN A 165 -13.25 21.35 9.68
N GLY A 166 -13.41 21.76 10.94
CA GLY A 166 -13.71 23.13 11.34
C GLY A 166 -15.19 23.42 11.57
N PHE A 167 -16.08 22.45 11.38
CA PHE A 167 -17.52 22.62 11.62
C PHE A 167 -18.03 21.90 12.87
N CYS A 168 -17.21 21.04 13.45
CA CYS A 168 -17.60 20.20 14.57
C CYS A 168 -17.24 20.86 15.90
N GLN A 169 -18.23 21.28 16.70
CA GLN A 169 -17.94 21.71 18.07
C GLN A 169 -17.67 20.51 18.98
N SER A 170 -18.33 19.38 18.73
CA SER A 170 -18.23 18.17 19.56
C SER A 170 -18.33 16.94 18.66
N PRO A 171 -17.18 16.28 18.36
CA PRO A 171 -17.17 14.99 17.71
C PRO A 171 -17.91 13.96 18.56
N GLY A 172 -18.72 13.15 17.88
CA GLY A 172 -19.46 12.04 18.43
C GLY A 172 -18.69 10.73 18.41
N SER A 173 -19.39 9.65 18.76
CA SER A 173 -18.83 8.29 18.79
C SER A 173 -19.08 7.47 17.52
N THR A 174 -19.93 7.98 16.61
CA THR A 174 -20.19 7.33 15.32
C THR A 174 -19.01 7.61 14.39
N LYS A 175 -18.54 6.59 13.69
CA LYS A 175 -17.45 6.72 12.72
C LYS A 175 -17.94 6.49 11.31
N LEU A 176 -17.33 7.18 10.37
CA LEU A 176 -17.43 6.89 8.94
C LEU A 176 -16.03 6.95 8.35
N TYR A 177 -15.61 5.88 7.66
CA TYR A 177 -14.25 5.74 7.13
C TYR A 177 -13.16 5.97 8.20
N ASP A 178 -13.43 5.50 9.43
CA ASP A 178 -12.61 5.71 10.63
C ASP A 178 -12.43 7.19 11.07
N ILE A 179 -13.35 8.07 10.66
CA ILE A 179 -13.43 9.47 11.12
C ILE A 179 -14.63 9.66 12.01
N ASP A 180 -14.42 10.28 13.17
CA ASP A 180 -15.48 10.64 14.11
C ASP A 180 -16.46 11.65 13.47
N GLN A 181 -17.75 11.32 13.49
CA GLN A 181 -18.83 12.15 12.97
C GLN A 181 -19.32 13.13 14.05
N CYS A 182 -19.87 14.27 13.66
CA CYS A 182 -20.30 15.27 14.63
C CYS A 182 -21.55 14.88 15.42
N ASP A 183 -21.55 15.09 16.74
CA ASP A 183 -22.75 14.98 17.55
C ASP A 183 -23.63 16.23 17.34
N GLY A 184 -24.79 16.08 16.72
CA GLY A 184 -25.81 17.14 16.64
C GLY A 184 -26.36 17.38 15.25
N LEU A 185 -27.08 18.50 15.08
CA LEU A 185 -27.53 18.90 13.75
C LEU A 185 -26.33 19.39 12.93
N PRO A 186 -26.26 19.05 11.65
CA PRO A 186 -25.18 19.47 10.77
C PRO A 186 -25.13 21.00 10.70
N PRO A 187 -23.96 21.60 10.37
CA PRO A 187 -23.87 23.04 10.21
C PRO A 187 -24.86 23.50 9.14
N THR A 188 -25.59 24.58 9.42
CA THR A 188 -26.61 25.17 8.54
C THR A 188 -26.09 26.37 7.75
N SER A 189 -24.86 26.80 8.01
CA SER A 189 -24.24 27.95 7.35
C SER A 189 -22.72 27.93 7.44
N ARG A 190 -22.06 28.57 6.46
CA ARG A 190 -20.61 28.85 6.48
C ARG A 190 -20.15 29.64 7.71
N SER A 191 -21.01 30.44 8.32
CA SER A 191 -20.67 31.19 9.54
C SER A 191 -20.43 30.31 10.77
N GLN A 192 -20.74 29.01 10.70
CA GLN A 192 -20.42 28.04 11.76
C GLN A 192 -19.01 27.45 11.62
N PHE A 193 -18.29 27.74 10.53
CA PHE A 193 -16.89 27.36 10.40
C PHE A 193 -16.04 28.07 11.45
N ASN A 194 -15.16 27.29 12.07
CA ASN A 194 -14.13 27.80 12.95
C ASN A 194 -12.80 27.13 12.63
N GLU A 195 -11.86 27.92 12.11
CA GLU A 195 -10.51 27.48 11.77
C GLU A 195 -9.78 26.87 12.98
N SER A 196 -10.04 27.37 14.20
CA SER A 196 -9.40 26.83 15.40
C SER A 196 -9.85 25.41 15.76
N TRP A 197 -10.87 24.88 15.07
CA TRP A 197 -11.35 23.51 15.23
C TRP A 197 -10.79 22.57 14.16
N VAL A 198 -10.10 23.07 13.14
CA VAL A 198 -9.49 22.21 12.13
C VAL A 198 -8.38 21.39 12.77
N ASP A 199 -8.51 20.07 12.70
CA ASP A 199 -7.55 19.09 13.20
C ASP A 199 -7.55 17.88 12.27
N GLY A 200 -6.38 17.32 11.99
CA GLY A 200 -6.18 16.24 11.03
C GLY A 200 -4.99 16.45 10.12
N ASP A 201 -4.78 15.49 9.21
CA ASP A 201 -3.72 15.51 8.22
C ASP A 201 -4.31 15.90 6.85
N PHE A 202 -3.67 16.85 6.16
CA PHE A 202 -4.14 17.41 4.89
C PHE A 202 -2.98 17.63 3.92
N GLN A 203 -2.70 16.64 3.07
CA GLN A 203 -1.71 16.75 1.99
C GLN A 203 -2.25 17.62 0.84
N ALA A 204 -1.41 18.47 0.28
CA ALA A 204 -1.76 19.30 -0.85
C ALA A 204 -1.81 18.48 -2.15
N LEU A 205 -2.71 18.82 -3.06
CA LEU A 205 -2.85 18.12 -4.34
C LEU A 205 -1.60 18.25 -5.23
N ASP A 206 -0.87 19.36 -5.14
CA ASP A 206 0.36 19.62 -5.88
C ASP A 206 1.59 18.91 -5.29
N ASP A 207 1.52 18.45 -4.04
CA ASP A 207 2.53 17.61 -3.37
C ASP A 207 2.18 16.11 -3.45
N TRP A 208 1.21 15.73 -4.29
CA TRP A 208 0.78 14.35 -4.44
C TRP A 208 1.27 13.72 -5.77
N PRO A 209 2.25 12.81 -5.73
CA PRO A 209 3.07 12.47 -6.89
C PRO A 209 2.70 11.17 -7.60
N LEU A 210 1.64 10.50 -7.17
CA LEU A 210 1.33 9.13 -7.60
C LEU A 210 1.24 9.01 -9.12
N GLU A 211 0.62 9.99 -9.79
CA GLU A 211 0.50 10.00 -11.25
C GLU A 211 1.87 10.01 -11.93
N SER A 212 2.73 10.96 -11.56
CA SER A 212 4.09 11.06 -12.13
C SER A 212 4.93 9.83 -11.85
N LEU A 213 4.87 9.29 -10.63
CA LEU A 213 5.60 8.07 -10.27
C LEU A 213 5.07 6.84 -11.02
N SER A 214 3.75 6.74 -11.21
CA SER A 214 3.13 5.65 -11.97
C SER A 214 3.55 5.69 -13.44
N SER A 215 3.55 6.87 -14.08
CA SER A 215 4.02 7.02 -15.46
C SER A 215 5.51 6.69 -15.61
N LEU A 216 6.36 7.12 -14.65
CA LEU A 216 7.79 6.78 -14.65
C LEU A 216 8.01 5.26 -14.47
N ALA A 217 7.30 4.64 -13.53
CA ALA A 217 7.37 3.20 -13.30
C ALA A 217 6.87 2.40 -14.51
N ALA A 218 5.82 2.87 -15.19
CA ALA A 218 5.31 2.25 -16.42
C ALA A 218 6.35 2.30 -17.55
N ALA A 219 7.10 3.41 -17.68
CA ALA A 219 8.14 3.59 -18.70
C ALA A 219 9.32 2.61 -18.53
N GLU A 220 9.52 2.05 -17.34
CA GLU A 220 10.51 1.00 -17.10
C GLU A 220 10.09 -0.38 -17.65
N ALA A 221 8.89 -0.51 -18.23
CA ALA A 221 8.33 -1.74 -18.78
C ALA A 221 8.41 -2.93 -17.79
N PRO A 222 7.78 -2.82 -16.59
CA PRO A 222 7.76 -3.89 -15.62
C PRO A 222 7.02 -5.12 -16.16
N HIS A 223 7.43 -6.31 -15.73
CA HIS A 223 6.72 -7.55 -16.02
C HIS A 223 5.61 -7.83 -14.98
N ALA A 224 5.74 -7.26 -13.78
CA ALA A 224 4.73 -7.30 -12.73
C ALA A 224 4.93 -6.13 -11.75
N VAL A 225 3.84 -5.72 -11.10
CA VAL A 225 3.85 -4.76 -9.98
C VAL A 225 3.51 -5.51 -8.70
N VAL A 226 4.30 -5.34 -7.65
CA VAL A 226 4.00 -5.80 -6.30
C VAL A 226 3.54 -4.58 -5.51
N TYR A 227 2.27 -4.57 -5.12
CA TYR A 227 1.66 -3.43 -4.47
C TYR A 227 1.32 -3.74 -3.01
N VAL A 228 2.00 -3.08 -2.08
CA VAL A 228 2.02 -3.44 -0.65
C VAL A 228 0.96 -2.73 0.19
N GLY A 229 -0.19 -2.41 -0.39
CA GLY A 229 -1.35 -1.85 0.32
C GLY A 229 -1.39 -0.33 0.42
N ASP A 230 -2.47 0.16 1.05
CA ASP A 230 -2.73 1.56 1.34
C ASP A 230 -2.93 2.39 0.05
N TYR A 231 -4.04 2.11 -0.61
CA TYR A 231 -4.44 2.68 -1.90
C TYR A 231 -5.21 4.00 -1.72
N LEU A 232 -6.16 4.02 -0.76
CA LEU A 232 -7.08 5.14 -0.53
C LEU A 232 -6.78 5.82 0.82
N TYR A 233 -6.33 7.07 0.77
CA TYR A 233 -6.05 7.87 1.98
C TYR A 233 -6.99 9.06 2.18
N ARG A 234 -7.84 9.34 1.19
CA ARG A 234 -8.86 10.37 1.29
C ARG A 234 -10.04 9.87 2.11
N GLN A 235 -9.91 9.85 3.43
CA GLN A 235 -10.93 9.29 4.33
C GLN A 235 -12.12 10.24 4.50
N GLY A 236 -11.91 11.55 4.37
CA GLY A 236 -12.95 12.55 4.59
C GLY A 236 -12.77 13.82 3.76
N PRO A 237 -13.67 14.81 3.95
CA PRO A 237 -13.61 16.07 3.23
C PRO A 237 -12.44 16.95 3.71
N CYS A 238 -11.93 17.76 2.78
CA CYS A 238 -10.93 18.80 3.07
C CYS A 238 -11.61 20.02 3.73
N PRO A 239 -10.99 20.69 4.73
CA PRO A 239 -11.56 21.86 5.41
C PRO A 239 -11.67 23.08 4.48
N TYR A 240 -12.63 23.99 4.75
CA TYR A 240 -12.81 25.23 3.98
C TYR A 240 -13.18 26.44 4.88
N PRO A 241 -12.54 27.63 4.67
CA PRO A 241 -11.44 27.91 3.75
C PRO A 241 -10.12 27.32 4.24
N ASN A 242 -9.27 26.91 3.30
CA ASN A 242 -7.99 26.30 3.61
C ASN A 242 -6.96 27.36 4.02
N ASN A 243 -6.99 27.74 5.29
CA ASN A 243 -5.93 28.54 5.91
C ASN A 243 -4.84 27.66 6.55
N ALA A 244 -4.99 26.32 6.50
CA ALA A 244 -4.13 25.34 7.15
C ALA A 244 -2.84 25.00 6.37
N GLY A 245 -2.66 25.55 5.16
CA GLY A 245 -1.37 25.61 4.46
C GLY A 245 -1.17 24.66 3.28
N ALA A 246 -2.05 23.67 3.06
CA ALA A 246 -1.93 22.67 1.98
C ALA A 246 -3.26 22.50 1.23
N ASP A 247 -3.33 22.86 -0.06
CA ASP A 247 -4.62 22.89 -0.80
C ASP A 247 -5.09 21.51 -1.27
N CYS A 248 -5.97 20.91 -0.48
CA CYS A 248 -6.71 19.70 -0.81
C CYS A 248 -8.14 19.95 -1.27
N THR A 249 -8.58 21.21 -1.41
CA THR A 249 -10.01 21.53 -1.50
C THR A 249 -10.67 20.96 -2.77
N GLY A 250 -9.90 20.75 -3.84
CA GLY A 250 -10.36 20.11 -5.07
C GLY A 250 -10.92 18.68 -4.92
N ILE A 251 -10.74 18.02 -3.77
CA ILE A 251 -11.36 16.71 -3.52
C ILE A 251 -12.84 16.83 -3.13
N ASN A 252 -13.28 17.98 -2.64
CA ASN A 252 -14.66 18.15 -2.18
C ASN A 252 -15.59 18.28 -3.39
N ALA A 253 -16.85 17.85 -3.23
CA ALA A 253 -17.85 18.03 -4.29
C ALA A 253 -18.07 19.53 -4.59
N PRO A 254 -18.35 19.94 -5.84
CA PRO A 254 -18.68 21.33 -6.16
C PRO A 254 -19.87 21.88 -5.34
N SER A 255 -20.86 21.03 -5.06
CA SER A 255 -22.02 21.35 -4.21
C SER A 255 -21.62 21.62 -2.75
N PHE A 256 -20.44 21.18 -2.31
CA PHE A 256 -19.85 21.56 -1.02
C PHE A 256 -19.64 23.08 -0.93
N TYR A 257 -19.67 23.83 -2.04
CA TYR A 257 -19.43 25.28 -2.06
C TYR A 257 -20.68 26.14 -2.32
N GLU A 258 -21.87 25.57 -2.51
CA GLU A 258 -23.08 26.31 -2.94
C GLU A 258 -24.06 26.64 -1.79
N LEU A 259 -23.56 26.74 -0.55
CA LEU A 259 -24.30 26.49 0.69
C LEU A 259 -25.06 27.70 1.28
N GLU A 260 -25.55 28.63 0.48
CA GLU A 260 -26.55 29.60 0.99
C GLU A 260 -27.95 28.96 0.94
N GLY A 261 -28.43 28.47 2.10
CA GLY A 261 -29.85 28.14 2.31
C GLY A 261 -30.28 26.69 2.12
N ALA A 262 -29.36 25.73 2.02
CA ALA A 262 -29.72 24.31 1.99
C ALA A 262 -29.64 23.69 3.40
N ASN A 263 -30.67 22.92 3.79
CA ASN A 263 -30.64 22.02 4.94
C ASN A 263 -29.67 20.88 4.60
N LEU A 264 -28.40 21.07 4.91
CA LEU A 264 -27.32 20.20 4.46
C LEU A 264 -26.80 19.40 5.63
N GLU A 265 -26.95 18.09 5.54
CA GLU A 265 -26.24 17.12 6.35
C GLU A 265 -24.82 17.01 5.81
N TYR A 266 -23.92 17.85 6.34
CA TYR A 266 -22.50 17.90 5.93
C TYR A 266 -21.73 16.62 6.25
N ASP A 267 -22.27 15.78 7.13
CA ASP A 267 -21.63 14.53 7.51
C ASP A 267 -21.48 13.60 6.31
N PHE A 268 -22.24 13.80 5.21
CA PHE A 268 -22.05 12.97 4.02
C PHE A 268 -22.41 13.63 2.66
N VAL A 269 -21.60 14.59 2.19
CA VAL A 269 -21.62 15.00 0.77
C VAL A 269 -20.43 14.35 0.05
N PRO A 270 -20.63 13.26 -0.72
CA PRO A 270 -19.54 12.55 -1.36
C PRO A 270 -18.82 13.45 -2.38
N GLY A 271 -17.52 13.61 -2.20
CA GLY A 271 -16.60 14.17 -3.21
C GLY A 271 -15.71 13.07 -3.80
N ASN A 272 -14.53 13.45 -4.24
CA ASN A 272 -13.44 12.55 -4.64
C ASN A 272 -12.69 12.01 -3.39
N TRP A 273 -13.44 11.53 -2.40
CA TRP A 273 -12.97 10.98 -1.12
C TRP A 273 -13.94 9.92 -0.60
N GLY A 274 -13.48 9.06 0.30
CA GLY A 274 -14.25 7.98 0.91
C GLY A 274 -14.27 6.68 0.08
N ASP A 275 -14.71 5.59 0.70
CA ASP A 275 -14.81 4.26 0.08
C ASP A 275 -16.00 4.19 -0.90
N ASN A 276 -15.82 4.82 -2.06
CA ASN A 276 -16.77 4.86 -3.15
C ASN A 276 -16.01 4.97 -4.48
N ILE A 277 -16.69 4.80 -5.62
CA ILE A 277 -16.01 4.79 -6.92
C ILE A 277 -15.31 6.11 -7.24
N TYR A 278 -15.80 7.26 -6.73
CA TYR A 278 -15.20 8.57 -6.98
C TYR A 278 -13.88 8.73 -6.23
N GLY A 279 -13.84 8.33 -4.96
CA GLY A 279 -12.62 8.25 -4.16
C GLY A 279 -11.59 7.32 -4.79
N TRP A 280 -11.97 6.08 -5.09
CA TRP A 280 -11.08 5.09 -5.73
C TRP A 280 -10.60 5.50 -7.12
N TRP A 281 -11.46 6.17 -7.90
CA TRP A 281 -11.08 6.70 -9.20
C TRP A 281 -10.02 7.79 -9.08
N ALA A 282 -10.27 8.78 -8.23
CA ALA A 282 -9.40 9.94 -8.09
C ALA A 282 -8.10 9.65 -7.34
N ASP A 283 -8.13 8.76 -6.35
CA ASP A 283 -6.98 8.45 -5.49
C ASP A 283 -6.10 7.31 -6.04
N PHE A 284 -6.66 6.43 -6.89
CA PHE A 284 -5.93 5.25 -7.37
C PHE A 284 -6.01 5.04 -8.88
N PHE A 285 -7.20 4.78 -9.46
CA PHE A 285 -7.26 4.31 -10.86
C PHE A 285 -6.79 5.36 -11.88
N TRP A 286 -7.17 6.62 -11.70
CA TRP A 286 -6.73 7.69 -12.61
C TRP A 286 -5.22 7.94 -12.56
N PRO A 287 -4.59 8.18 -11.39
CA PRO A 287 -3.15 8.40 -11.33
C PRO A 287 -2.33 7.15 -11.67
N ALA A 288 -2.81 5.94 -11.34
CA ALA A 288 -2.11 4.69 -11.63
C ALA A 288 -2.34 4.14 -13.05
N ARG A 289 -3.14 4.81 -13.89
CA ARG A 289 -3.63 4.31 -15.19
C ARG A 289 -2.51 3.79 -16.12
N ASP A 290 -1.38 4.49 -16.17
CA ASP A 290 -0.27 4.12 -17.05
C ASP A 290 0.38 2.82 -16.58
N LEU A 291 0.54 2.65 -15.26
CA LEU A 291 1.15 1.46 -14.67
C LEU A 291 0.18 0.27 -14.66
N LEU A 292 -1.13 0.50 -14.48
CA LEU A 292 -2.18 -0.50 -14.65
C LEU A 292 -2.24 -1.04 -16.09
N ALA A 293 -1.96 -0.19 -17.08
CA ALA A 293 -1.89 -0.58 -18.49
C ALA A 293 -0.57 -1.29 -18.86
N ALA A 294 0.51 -1.04 -18.12
CA ALA A 294 1.84 -1.56 -18.45
C ALA A 294 2.09 -2.99 -17.97
N ALA A 295 1.55 -3.40 -16.81
CA ALA A 295 1.87 -4.68 -16.19
C ALA A 295 0.72 -5.21 -15.32
N PRO A 296 0.69 -6.53 -15.02
CA PRO A 296 -0.24 -7.12 -14.08
C PRO A 296 0.19 -6.87 -12.62
N TRP A 297 -0.78 -6.73 -11.72
CA TRP A 297 -0.54 -6.34 -10.33
C TRP A 297 -0.78 -7.46 -9.32
N ILE A 298 0.15 -7.64 -8.41
CA ILE A 298 0.02 -8.44 -7.19
C ILE A 298 -0.37 -7.46 -6.07
N GLY A 299 -1.66 -7.38 -5.77
CA GLY A 299 -2.18 -6.45 -4.76
C GLY A 299 -2.24 -7.07 -3.36
N ILE A 300 -1.69 -6.36 -2.37
CA ILE A 300 -1.80 -6.66 -0.92
C ILE A 300 -2.70 -5.61 -0.28
N ARG A 301 -3.40 -5.99 0.79
CA ARG A 301 -4.30 -5.11 1.54
C ARG A 301 -3.54 -4.35 2.61
N GLY A 302 -3.72 -3.03 2.68
CA GLY A 302 -3.18 -2.21 3.77
C GLY A 302 -4.23 -1.89 4.83
N ASN A 303 -3.81 -1.27 5.94
CA ASN A 303 -4.74 -0.92 7.01
C ASN A 303 -5.70 0.21 6.62
N HIS A 304 -5.46 0.93 5.52
CA HIS A 304 -6.43 1.86 4.94
C HIS A 304 -7.55 1.16 4.16
N GLU A 305 -7.39 -0.12 3.81
CA GLU A 305 -8.39 -0.96 3.15
C GLU A 305 -9.06 -1.97 4.09
N ASN A 306 -9.00 -1.73 5.40
CA ASN A 306 -9.79 -2.49 6.36
C ASN A 306 -11.30 -2.16 6.24
N CYS A 307 -12.13 -2.95 6.90
CA CYS A 307 -13.59 -2.83 6.79
C CYS A 307 -14.17 -1.54 7.37
N GLU A 308 -13.44 -0.85 8.25
CA GLU A 308 -13.84 0.45 8.81
C GLU A 308 -13.52 1.62 7.88
N ARG A 309 -12.69 1.38 6.85
CA ARG A 309 -12.16 2.38 5.92
C ARG A 309 -12.50 2.00 4.47
N ALA A 310 -11.53 1.63 3.64
CA ALA A 310 -11.70 1.39 2.20
C ALA A 310 -11.97 -0.09 1.82
N GLY A 311 -12.50 -0.88 2.76
CA GLY A 311 -12.66 -2.32 2.58
C GLY A 311 -13.60 -2.73 1.44
N HIS A 312 -14.68 -1.99 1.19
CA HIS A 312 -15.64 -2.37 0.15
C HIS A 312 -15.02 -2.23 -1.24
N GLY A 313 -14.33 -1.13 -1.51
CA GLY A 313 -13.61 -0.94 -2.76
C GLY A 313 -12.44 -1.91 -2.90
N TRP A 314 -11.73 -2.24 -1.82
CA TRP A 314 -10.72 -3.31 -1.85
C TRP A 314 -11.33 -4.63 -2.34
N PHE A 315 -12.38 -5.13 -1.69
CA PHE A 315 -12.98 -6.42 -2.05
C PHE A 315 -13.57 -6.40 -3.46
N LEU A 316 -14.23 -5.32 -3.86
CA LEU A 316 -14.84 -5.20 -5.18
C LEU A 316 -13.80 -5.07 -6.31
N LEU A 317 -12.79 -4.23 -6.13
CA LEU A 317 -11.91 -3.76 -7.21
C LEU A 317 -10.54 -4.45 -7.22
N ILE A 318 -9.93 -4.70 -6.07
CA ILE A 318 -8.50 -5.12 -6.01
C ILE A 318 -8.32 -6.53 -5.46
N SER A 319 -9.11 -6.98 -4.50
CA SER A 319 -8.94 -8.27 -3.83
C SER A 319 -8.80 -9.40 -4.84
N PRO A 320 -7.74 -10.22 -4.79
CA PRO A 320 -7.54 -11.30 -5.74
C PRO A 320 -8.39 -12.53 -5.42
N HIS A 321 -9.09 -12.52 -4.29
CA HIS A 321 -9.93 -13.61 -3.85
C HIS A 321 -11.35 -13.48 -4.43
N PRO A 322 -12.06 -14.61 -4.60
CA PRO A 322 -13.50 -14.58 -4.83
C PRO A 322 -14.20 -13.84 -3.69
N LEU A 323 -15.22 -13.06 -4.02
CA LEU A 323 -16.10 -12.48 -3.01
C LEU A 323 -16.82 -13.59 -2.25
N ARG A 324 -17.14 -13.33 -0.98
CA ARG A 324 -18.00 -14.24 -0.20
C ARG A 324 -19.34 -14.43 -0.89
N LYS A 325 -19.94 -15.61 -0.69
CA LYS A 325 -21.29 -15.87 -1.18
C LYS A 325 -22.27 -14.88 -0.52
N ASN A 326 -23.08 -14.23 -1.34
CA ASN A 326 -24.00 -13.15 -0.96
C ASN A 326 -23.32 -11.84 -0.54
N TRP A 327 -22.06 -11.60 -0.89
CA TRP A 327 -21.47 -10.28 -0.73
C TRP A 327 -22.31 -9.21 -1.44
N THR A 328 -22.62 -8.15 -0.72
CA THR A 328 -23.31 -6.94 -1.10
C THR A 328 -22.50 -5.77 -0.58
N ILE A 329 -22.58 -4.66 -1.29
CA ILE A 329 -21.79 -3.48 -0.98
C ILE A 329 -22.45 -2.57 0.08
N ASP A 330 -23.74 -2.80 0.36
CA ASP A 330 -24.62 -1.94 1.15
C ASP A 330 -24.71 -2.37 2.62
N THR A 331 -23.99 -3.43 3.04
CA THR A 331 -24.06 -3.91 4.41
C THR A 331 -22.68 -3.96 5.06
N GLU A 332 -22.55 -3.30 6.22
CA GLU A 332 -21.33 -3.24 7.04
C GLU A 332 -20.79 -4.63 7.47
N GLY A 333 -21.60 -5.69 7.36
CA GLY A 333 -21.28 -7.04 7.84
C GLY A 333 -20.64 -7.99 6.82
N GLU A 334 -20.29 -7.53 5.61
CA GLU A 334 -19.90 -8.42 4.50
C GLU A 334 -18.47 -8.20 3.98
N CYS A 335 -17.72 -7.27 4.58
CA CYS A 335 -16.28 -7.15 4.43
C CYS A 335 -15.55 -8.14 5.35
N ASP A 336 -14.46 -8.73 4.87
CA ASP A 336 -13.73 -9.73 5.64
C ASP A 336 -12.62 -9.09 6.45
N ASP A 337 -12.70 -9.23 7.76
CA ASP A 337 -11.64 -8.80 8.68
C ASP A 337 -10.29 -9.45 8.34
N PHE A 338 -10.29 -10.73 7.98
CA PHE A 338 -9.06 -11.47 7.66
C PHE A 338 -9.20 -12.21 6.33
N SER A 339 -8.19 -12.06 5.47
CA SER A 339 -8.00 -12.92 4.31
C SER A 339 -6.99 -14.02 4.66
N PRO A 340 -7.17 -15.26 4.15
CA PRO A 340 -6.14 -16.29 4.28
C PRO A 340 -4.88 -15.88 3.49
N PRO A 341 -3.69 -16.37 3.88
CA PRO A 341 -2.48 -16.14 3.11
C PRO A 341 -2.61 -16.79 1.74
N TRP A 342 -1.85 -16.28 0.78
CA TRP A 342 -1.83 -16.79 -0.58
C TRP A 342 -0.45 -16.60 -1.19
N ARG A 343 -0.27 -17.10 -2.41
CA ARG A 343 1.01 -17.04 -3.10
C ARG A 343 0.88 -16.82 -4.59
N VAL A 344 1.94 -16.24 -5.16
CA VAL A 344 2.13 -16.07 -6.60
C VAL A 344 3.44 -16.78 -6.97
N PRO A 345 3.38 -18.06 -7.38
CA PRO A 345 4.54 -18.80 -7.85
C PRO A 345 4.86 -18.45 -9.31
N PHE A 346 6.07 -17.96 -9.54
CA PHE A 346 6.69 -17.85 -10.86
C PHE A 346 7.65 -19.02 -11.08
N VAL A 347 8.32 -19.07 -12.25
CA VAL A 347 9.21 -20.19 -12.59
C VAL A 347 10.42 -20.29 -11.64
N ASN A 348 11.02 -19.17 -11.23
CA ASN A 348 12.25 -19.18 -10.42
C ASN A 348 12.03 -18.73 -8.97
N GLU A 349 11.05 -17.86 -8.74
CA GLU A 349 10.73 -17.25 -7.47
C GLU A 349 9.24 -17.38 -7.14
N GLN A 350 8.87 -17.16 -5.88
CA GLN A 350 7.48 -16.96 -5.50
C GLN A 350 7.33 -15.82 -4.50
N PHE A 351 6.17 -15.17 -4.54
CA PHE A 351 5.71 -14.26 -3.50
C PHE A 351 4.79 -15.03 -2.55
N LEU A 352 5.04 -14.89 -1.25
CA LEU A 352 4.28 -15.41 -0.13
C LEU A 352 3.59 -14.21 0.53
N LEU A 353 2.26 -14.12 0.39
CA LEU A 353 1.50 -12.92 0.69
C LEU A 353 0.70 -13.08 1.98
N MET A 354 0.81 -12.08 2.85
CA MET A 354 0.11 -11.99 4.13
C MET A 354 -0.79 -10.75 4.14
N ASP A 355 -1.98 -10.91 4.72
CA ASP A 355 -2.91 -9.83 5.01
C ASP A 355 -2.81 -9.48 6.50
N ASP A 356 -2.12 -8.38 6.82
CA ASP A 356 -1.86 -7.88 8.17
C ASP A 356 -2.62 -6.56 8.44
N SER A 357 -3.61 -6.22 7.62
CA SER A 357 -4.29 -4.93 7.61
C SER A 357 -5.03 -4.58 8.91
N LEU A 358 -5.43 -5.59 9.69
CA LEU A 358 -6.16 -5.41 10.95
C LEU A 358 -5.29 -5.28 12.20
N ILE A 359 -3.97 -5.43 12.07
CA ILE A 359 -3.10 -5.28 13.23
C ILE A 359 -3.08 -3.80 13.63
N THR A 360 -3.35 -3.54 14.91
CA THR A 360 -3.20 -2.23 15.53
C THR A 360 -1.97 -2.26 16.45
N PRO A 361 -0.88 -1.55 16.14
CA PRO A 361 0.31 -1.51 16.98
C PRO A 361 0.03 -0.75 18.28
N LEU A 362 0.92 -0.92 19.27
CA LEU A 362 0.91 -0.14 20.51
C LEU A 362 0.90 1.36 20.20
N ASN A 363 0.12 2.14 20.94
CA ASN A 363 0.05 3.60 20.82
C ASN A 363 -0.26 4.11 19.41
N LYS A 364 -1.04 3.34 18.62
CA LYS A 364 -1.47 3.70 17.25
C LYS A 364 -0.36 3.73 16.19
N GLY A 365 0.88 3.39 16.55
CA GLY A 365 1.96 3.07 15.60
C GLY A 365 2.81 4.25 15.12
N VAL A 366 3.52 4.01 14.01
CA VAL A 366 4.61 4.87 13.52
C VAL A 366 4.18 6.31 13.21
N ASP A 367 2.94 6.55 12.82
CA ASP A 367 2.38 7.88 12.59
C ASP A 367 2.27 8.73 13.88
N HIS A 368 2.34 8.09 15.04
CA HIS A 368 2.15 8.71 16.36
C HIS A 368 3.45 8.81 17.17
N PHE A 369 4.58 8.37 16.61
CA PHE A 369 5.88 8.49 17.26
C PHE A 369 6.33 9.95 17.39
N ASN A 370 7.16 10.20 18.39
CA ASN A 370 7.74 11.50 18.67
C ASN A 370 8.93 11.80 17.74
N TYR A 371 8.66 12.48 16.64
CA TYR A 371 9.67 12.94 15.69
C TYR A 371 10.30 14.28 16.09
N THR A 372 10.93 14.32 17.27
CA THR A 372 11.75 15.47 17.70
C THR A 372 13.14 15.39 17.06
N GLU A 373 13.55 16.46 16.37
CA GLU A 373 14.87 16.53 15.73
C GLU A 373 15.99 16.37 16.77
N GLY A 374 16.94 15.47 16.48
CA GLY A 374 18.09 15.21 17.35
C GLY A 374 17.81 14.37 18.59
N ALA A 375 16.57 13.95 18.84
CA ALA A 375 16.26 13.02 19.93
C ALA A 375 16.70 11.59 19.62
N CYS A 376 16.69 11.22 18.33
CA CYS A 376 16.92 9.85 17.91
C CYS A 376 18.30 9.30 18.31
N PRO A 377 18.40 8.04 18.79
CA PRO A 377 19.68 7.44 19.15
C PRO A 377 20.72 7.48 18.03
N GLY A 378 21.92 7.93 18.40
CA GLY A 378 23.11 7.82 17.57
C GLY A 378 23.64 6.38 17.49
N PRO A 379 24.74 6.15 16.76
CA PRO A 379 25.37 4.84 16.67
C PRO A 379 25.81 4.34 18.05
N ALA A 380 25.64 3.03 18.28
CA ALA A 380 26.14 2.41 19.51
C ALA A 380 27.67 2.56 19.63
N PRO A 381 28.22 2.65 20.85
CA PRO A 381 29.66 2.66 21.08
C PRO A 381 30.37 1.44 20.45
N GLU A 382 31.66 1.59 20.15
CA GLU A 382 32.45 0.50 19.60
C GLU A 382 32.42 -0.73 20.53
N GLY A 383 32.01 -1.88 19.99
CA GLY A 383 31.86 -3.13 20.73
C GLY A 383 30.50 -3.34 21.41
N GLU A 384 29.60 -2.36 21.33
CA GLU A 384 28.22 -2.44 21.77
C GLU A 384 27.26 -2.53 20.56
N VAL A 385 26.00 -2.85 20.84
CA VAL A 385 24.92 -2.87 19.84
C VAL A 385 23.74 -2.06 20.37
N LEU A 386 23.04 -1.41 19.45
CA LEU A 386 21.74 -0.81 19.72
C LEU A 386 20.68 -1.88 19.45
N VAL A 387 19.85 -2.18 20.44
CA VAL A 387 18.75 -3.15 20.29
C VAL A 387 17.44 -2.37 20.26
N PRO A 388 16.75 -2.28 19.11
CA PRO A 388 15.45 -1.66 19.04
C PRO A 388 14.43 -2.41 19.90
N GLU A 389 13.52 -1.65 20.51
CA GLU A 389 12.47 -2.18 21.35
C GLU A 389 11.38 -2.85 20.52
N THR A 390 10.93 -4.01 21.00
CA THR A 390 9.76 -4.71 20.49
C THR A 390 8.56 -4.29 21.34
N GLN A 391 7.60 -3.57 20.75
CA GLN A 391 6.46 -3.03 21.48
C GLN A 391 5.35 -4.06 21.64
N SER A 392 5.19 -4.61 22.84
CA SER A 392 4.15 -5.59 23.14
C SER A 392 2.77 -4.95 23.09
N ARG A 393 1.85 -5.54 22.31
CA ARG A 393 0.46 -5.05 22.24
C ARG A 393 -0.35 -5.31 23.50
N TYR A 394 0.10 -6.23 24.36
CA TYR A 394 -0.50 -6.45 25.68
C TYR A 394 -0.30 -5.27 26.64
N GLU A 395 0.56 -4.31 26.28
CA GLU A 395 0.80 -3.09 27.07
C GLU A 395 -0.17 -1.97 26.70
N ASP A 396 -0.99 -2.15 25.67
CA ASP A 396 -1.96 -1.17 25.21
C ASP A 396 -3.27 -1.32 26.02
N GLU A 397 -3.55 -0.36 26.90
CA GLU A 397 -4.77 -0.38 27.73
C GLU A 397 -6.07 -0.27 26.91
N ASP A 398 -5.99 0.20 25.66
CA ASP A 398 -7.13 0.31 24.74
C ASP A 398 -7.38 -0.97 23.92
N GLN A 399 -6.51 -1.98 24.02
CA GLN A 399 -6.64 -3.24 23.27
C GLN A 399 -7.13 -4.41 24.16
N ASP A 400 -7.86 -5.35 23.55
CA ASP A 400 -8.30 -6.58 24.22
C ASP A 400 -7.22 -7.66 24.11
N ASP A 401 -6.61 -8.05 25.23
CA ASP A 401 -5.63 -9.14 25.34
C ASP A 401 -6.10 -10.45 24.69
N ALA A 402 -7.40 -10.76 24.78
CA ALA A 402 -7.95 -11.97 24.18
C ALA A 402 -7.92 -11.88 22.65
N GLU A 403 -8.19 -10.70 22.10
CA GLU A 403 -8.13 -10.41 20.67
C GLU A 403 -6.67 -10.43 20.17
N VAL A 404 -5.74 -9.81 20.90
CA VAL A 404 -4.30 -9.88 20.60
C VAL A 404 -3.83 -11.34 20.54
N THR A 405 -4.19 -12.14 21.55
CA THR A 405 -3.85 -13.57 21.62
C THR A 405 -4.47 -14.36 20.45
N ARG A 406 -5.73 -14.07 20.10
CA ARG A 406 -6.41 -14.70 18.96
C ARG A 406 -5.71 -14.38 17.65
N GLN A 407 -5.30 -13.13 17.44
CA GLN A 407 -4.57 -12.71 16.24
C GLN A 407 -3.22 -13.41 16.13
N ILE A 408 -2.42 -13.46 17.20
CA ILE A 408 -1.14 -14.19 17.19
C ILE A 408 -1.36 -15.67 16.81
N GLY A 409 -2.37 -16.32 17.38
CA GLY A 409 -2.71 -17.71 17.06
C GLY A 409 -3.13 -17.92 15.59
N LEU A 410 -3.94 -17.01 15.06
CA LEU A 410 -4.37 -17.03 13.65
C LEU A 410 -3.16 -16.89 12.71
N TYR A 411 -2.35 -15.85 12.92
CA TYR A 411 -1.21 -15.56 12.08
C TYR A 411 -0.09 -16.60 12.22
N SER A 412 0.07 -17.23 13.39
CA SER A 412 0.98 -18.38 13.53
C SER A 412 0.59 -19.53 12.59
N GLY A 413 -0.72 -19.80 12.44
CA GLY A 413 -1.22 -20.77 11.47
C GLY A 413 -0.95 -20.36 10.02
N TYR A 414 -1.07 -19.07 9.72
CA TYR A 414 -0.76 -18.53 8.39
C TYR A 414 0.74 -18.59 8.07
N MET A 415 1.60 -18.19 9.01
CA MET A 415 3.06 -18.30 8.90
C MET A 415 3.49 -19.75 8.67
N LYS A 416 2.85 -20.71 9.35
CA LYS A 416 3.12 -22.13 9.09
C LYS A 416 2.74 -22.56 7.67
N THR A 417 1.64 -22.02 7.15
CA THR A 417 1.22 -22.28 5.75
C THR A 417 2.24 -21.71 4.76
N LEU A 418 2.75 -20.50 4.99
CA LEU A 418 3.79 -19.89 4.16
C LEU A 418 5.12 -20.67 4.23
N GLU A 419 5.51 -21.12 5.43
CA GLU A 419 6.69 -21.97 5.64
C GLU A 419 6.60 -23.26 4.81
N ASP A 420 5.44 -23.92 4.80
CA ASP A 420 5.23 -25.14 4.02
C ASP A 420 5.28 -24.87 2.51
N TRP A 421 4.70 -23.76 2.03
CA TRP A 421 4.77 -23.36 0.62
C TRP A 421 6.18 -22.95 0.17
N SER A 422 6.98 -22.36 1.06
CA SER A 422 8.35 -21.92 0.77
C SER A 422 9.27 -23.07 0.32
N GLN A 423 8.91 -24.32 0.62
CA GLN A 423 9.65 -25.52 0.22
C GLN A 423 9.60 -25.76 -1.30
N SER A 424 8.62 -25.17 -2.00
CA SER A 424 8.43 -25.39 -3.45
C SER A 424 9.33 -24.53 -4.34
N HIS A 425 9.97 -23.48 -3.82
CA HIS A 425 10.85 -22.60 -4.57
C HIS A 425 12.14 -22.31 -3.79
N ASP A 426 13.23 -22.05 -4.51
CA ASP A 426 14.52 -21.69 -3.91
C ASP A 426 14.59 -20.21 -3.53
N THR A 427 13.81 -19.35 -4.19
CA THR A 427 13.72 -17.91 -3.87
C THR A 427 12.28 -17.58 -3.48
N ASN A 428 12.10 -17.04 -2.27
CA ASN A 428 10.80 -16.68 -1.73
C ASN A 428 10.85 -15.24 -1.22
N PHE A 429 9.87 -14.44 -1.62
CA PHE A 429 9.65 -13.10 -1.08
C PHE A 429 8.44 -13.14 -0.16
N TYR A 430 8.62 -12.77 1.10
CA TYR A 430 7.49 -12.47 1.98
C TYR A 430 7.00 -11.07 1.64
N ALA A 431 5.70 -10.89 1.46
CA ALA A 431 5.12 -9.58 1.21
C ALA A 431 3.87 -9.38 2.05
N SER A 432 3.82 -8.26 2.77
CA SER A 432 2.69 -7.85 3.59
C SER A 432 2.65 -6.32 3.63
N HIS A 433 1.64 -5.71 4.26
CA HIS A 433 1.62 -4.25 4.33
C HIS A 433 2.56 -3.74 5.43
N ARG A 434 2.60 -4.39 6.60
CA ARG A 434 3.43 -3.99 7.74
C ARG A 434 4.81 -4.68 7.70
N PRO A 435 5.91 -3.95 7.94
CA PRO A 435 7.25 -4.53 7.88
C PRO A 435 7.58 -5.37 9.12
N LEU A 436 8.23 -6.52 8.91
CA LEU A 436 8.67 -7.41 9.99
C LEU A 436 9.89 -6.90 10.75
N PHE A 437 10.81 -6.22 10.07
CA PHE A 437 12.15 -5.91 10.60
C PHE A 437 12.51 -4.43 10.49
N ALA A 438 11.61 -3.60 9.96
CA ALA A 438 11.89 -2.20 9.79
C ALA A 438 12.02 -1.51 11.15
N VAL A 439 12.85 -0.46 11.19
CA VAL A 439 13.14 0.29 12.41
C VAL A 439 12.66 1.72 12.28
N ALA A 440 12.10 2.25 13.37
CA ALA A 440 11.69 3.64 13.44
C ALA A 440 12.05 4.23 14.80
N CYS A 441 12.20 5.54 14.81
CA CYS A 441 12.59 6.27 16.01
C CYS A 441 11.37 6.89 16.69
N ASP A 442 11.25 6.70 17.99
CA ASP A 442 10.25 7.35 18.83
C ASP A 442 10.97 8.12 19.94
N GLY A 443 11.15 9.44 19.73
CA GLY A 443 11.93 10.27 20.63
C GLY A 443 13.38 9.80 20.73
N ASP A 444 13.77 9.36 21.92
CA ASP A 444 15.09 8.83 22.28
C ASP A 444 15.17 7.30 22.27
N HIS A 445 14.16 6.62 21.72
CA HIS A 445 14.10 5.16 21.58
C HIS A 445 14.05 4.74 20.11
N MET A 446 14.63 3.57 19.80
CA MET A 446 14.43 2.90 18.52
C MET A 446 13.46 1.74 18.72
N ASN A 447 12.53 1.57 17.80
CA ASN A 447 11.55 0.50 17.79
C ASN A 447 11.70 -0.36 16.53
N VAL A 448 11.43 -1.65 16.66
CA VAL A 448 11.20 -2.55 15.53
C VAL A 448 9.71 -2.78 15.34
N LEU A 449 9.28 -2.85 14.08
CA LEU A 449 7.87 -2.81 13.71
C LEU A 449 7.24 -4.22 13.62
N ASP A 450 5.92 -4.24 13.79
CA ASP A 450 5.04 -5.41 13.73
C ASP A 450 5.36 -6.56 14.69
N TRP A 451 5.29 -6.24 15.98
CA TRP A 451 5.40 -7.22 17.05
C TRP A 451 4.44 -8.42 16.89
N THR A 452 3.21 -8.23 16.40
CA THR A 452 2.24 -9.34 16.25
C THR A 452 2.73 -10.37 15.24
N MET A 453 3.20 -9.91 14.09
CA MET A 453 3.75 -10.80 13.07
C MET A 453 5.03 -11.47 13.56
N GLN A 454 5.89 -10.73 14.25
CA GLN A 454 7.10 -11.30 14.86
C GLN A 454 6.77 -12.42 15.85
N GLN A 455 5.81 -12.21 16.77
CA GLN A 455 5.37 -13.25 17.71
C GLN A 455 4.71 -14.45 17.03
N SER A 456 4.27 -14.29 15.78
CA SER A 456 3.64 -15.35 14.99
C SER A 456 4.65 -16.21 14.22
N LEU A 457 5.95 -15.89 14.28
CA LEU A 457 6.99 -16.65 13.60
C LEU A 457 7.26 -17.99 14.31
N GLY A 458 7.18 -19.10 13.57
CA GLY A 458 7.72 -20.39 14.00
C GLY A 458 9.24 -20.43 13.86
N PRO A 459 9.93 -21.49 14.30
CA PRO A 459 11.40 -21.57 14.31
C PRO A 459 12.07 -21.66 12.93
N HIS A 460 11.31 -22.03 11.89
CA HIS A 460 11.81 -22.24 10.53
C HIS A 460 11.11 -21.36 9.49
N THR A 461 10.25 -20.45 9.94
CA THR A 461 9.39 -19.65 9.07
C THR A 461 10.21 -18.81 8.09
N LEU A 462 11.36 -18.29 8.53
CA LEU A 462 12.20 -17.40 7.72
C LEU A 462 13.34 -18.11 6.96
N ASP A 463 13.58 -19.40 7.20
CA ASP A 463 14.75 -20.14 6.69
C ASP A 463 14.89 -20.11 5.16
N ARG A 464 13.77 -19.95 4.45
CA ARG A 464 13.72 -19.93 2.98
C ARG A 464 13.27 -18.58 2.41
N VAL A 465 13.08 -17.56 3.24
CA VAL A 465 12.67 -16.22 2.83
C VAL A 465 13.91 -15.39 2.48
N SER A 466 13.96 -14.89 1.25
CA SER A 466 15.09 -14.09 0.75
C SER A 466 14.97 -12.61 1.12
N ALA A 467 13.75 -12.07 1.04
CA ALA A 467 13.43 -10.72 1.50
C ALA A 467 11.97 -10.62 1.97
N ALA A 468 11.73 -9.71 2.90
CA ALA A 468 10.43 -9.22 3.32
C ALA A 468 10.18 -7.84 2.68
N ILE A 469 9.06 -7.68 2.00
CA ILE A 469 8.68 -6.48 1.25
C ILE A 469 7.41 -5.92 1.88
N ALA A 470 7.42 -4.65 2.26
CA ALA A 470 6.30 -4.01 2.95
C ALA A 470 6.14 -2.52 2.59
N GLY A 471 5.03 -1.95 3.05
CA GLY A 471 4.73 -0.52 2.99
C GLY A 471 4.61 0.03 4.40
N HIS A 472 3.49 0.72 4.69
CA HIS A 472 3.04 1.21 5.99
C HIS A 472 3.85 2.37 6.56
N MET A 473 5.17 2.32 6.46
CA MET A 473 6.06 3.40 6.89
C MET A 473 6.25 4.34 5.72
N HIS A 474 5.87 5.62 5.89
CA HIS A 474 5.84 6.60 4.80
C HIS A 474 7.22 7.15 4.42
N TRP A 475 8.15 6.23 4.16
CA TRP A 475 9.50 6.44 3.65
C TRP A 475 10.03 5.16 2.97
N PHE A 476 11.18 5.28 2.32
CA PHE A 476 11.92 4.12 1.84
C PHE A 476 12.88 3.61 2.91
N GLU A 477 12.88 2.31 3.18
CA GLU A 477 13.89 1.68 4.02
C GLU A 477 14.33 0.35 3.41
N ALA A 478 15.64 0.08 3.43
CA ALA A 478 16.15 -1.23 3.08
C ALA A 478 17.21 -1.66 4.07
N LEU A 479 17.06 -2.86 4.64
CA LEU A 479 17.99 -3.43 5.61
C LEU A 479 18.49 -4.79 5.12
N SER A 480 19.78 -5.02 5.30
CA SER A 480 20.43 -6.32 5.10
C SER A 480 21.11 -6.76 6.39
N PHE A 481 21.25 -8.06 6.59
CA PHE A 481 21.67 -8.63 7.87
C PHE A 481 22.90 -9.53 7.72
N GLU A 482 23.80 -9.43 8.69
CA GLU A 482 25.04 -10.20 8.71
C GLU A 482 24.76 -11.70 8.63
N ASN A 483 25.55 -12.40 7.83
CA ASN A 483 25.44 -13.85 7.60
C ASN A 483 24.06 -14.32 7.11
N GLN A 484 23.21 -13.40 6.62
CA GLN A 484 21.82 -13.69 6.27
C GLN A 484 21.04 -14.26 7.48
N GLY A 485 21.31 -13.77 8.69
CA GLY A 485 20.61 -14.19 9.91
C GLY A 485 19.11 -13.85 9.92
N LEU A 486 18.72 -12.86 9.12
CA LEU A 486 17.33 -12.50 8.80
C LEU A 486 17.21 -12.25 7.28
N PRO A 487 16.01 -12.41 6.70
CA PRO A 487 15.74 -11.94 5.34
C PRO A 487 15.98 -10.44 5.21
N ALA A 488 16.39 -9.97 4.02
CA ALA A 488 16.48 -8.53 3.79
C ALA A 488 15.08 -7.88 3.96
N GLN A 489 15.00 -6.71 4.57
CA GLN A 489 13.76 -5.93 4.64
C GLN A 489 13.79 -4.85 3.56
N ILE A 490 12.69 -4.68 2.84
CA ILE A 490 12.48 -3.57 1.92
C ILE A 490 11.13 -2.94 2.26
N VAL A 491 11.12 -1.64 2.49
CA VAL A 491 9.93 -0.83 2.74
C VAL A 491 9.80 0.21 1.64
N VAL A 492 8.64 0.22 0.98
CA VAL A 492 8.33 1.08 -0.17
C VAL A 492 7.06 1.90 0.06
N GLY A 493 6.90 2.47 1.25
CA GLY A 493 5.73 3.29 1.60
C GLY A 493 5.84 4.76 1.18
N ASN A 494 6.64 5.06 0.16
CA ASN A 494 6.98 6.43 -0.24
C ASN A 494 6.41 6.83 -1.61
N ALA A 495 5.36 6.16 -2.09
CA ALA A 495 4.89 6.29 -3.46
C ALA A 495 3.71 7.26 -3.67
N GLY A 496 3.15 7.86 -2.62
CA GLY A 496 2.23 8.97 -2.82
C GLY A 496 1.79 9.70 -1.55
N THR A 497 1.49 8.97 -0.48
CA THR A 497 1.01 9.57 0.77
C THR A 497 2.04 10.53 1.38
N ASP A 498 1.57 11.40 2.27
CA ASP A 498 2.40 12.38 2.94
C ASP A 498 3.50 11.68 3.75
N LEU A 499 4.74 12.16 3.62
CA LEU A 499 5.89 11.46 4.18
C LEU A 499 6.08 11.80 5.66
N ILE A 500 6.22 10.76 6.48
CA ILE A 500 6.52 10.93 7.89
C ILE A 500 7.98 11.35 8.05
N LYS A 501 8.24 12.24 9.01
CA LYS A 501 9.60 12.64 9.37
C LYS A 501 10.38 11.43 9.87
N ASN A 502 11.48 11.09 9.21
CA ASN A 502 12.43 10.09 9.69
C ASN A 502 13.75 10.76 10.11
N TYR A 503 14.20 10.48 11.35
CA TYR A 503 15.46 10.98 11.93
C TYR A 503 16.46 9.88 12.26
N VAL A 504 16.23 8.64 11.80
CA VAL A 504 17.20 7.55 11.94
C VAL A 504 18.48 7.93 11.21
N ASN A 505 19.58 8.03 11.97
CA ASN A 505 20.89 8.29 11.41
C ASN A 505 21.38 7.05 10.66
N GLN A 506 21.81 7.24 9.41
CA GLN A 506 22.32 6.15 8.56
C GLN A 506 23.53 5.45 9.19
N GLU A 507 24.35 6.17 9.96
CA GLU A 507 25.48 5.60 10.70
C GLU A 507 25.04 4.72 11.88
N THR A 508 23.82 4.92 12.39
CA THR A 508 23.25 4.08 13.46
C THR A 508 22.89 2.69 12.93
N LEU A 509 22.44 2.57 11.68
CA LEU A 509 21.89 1.31 11.14
C LEU A 509 22.85 0.11 11.32
N PRO A 510 24.14 0.15 10.96
CA PRO A 510 25.04 -1.00 11.13
C PRO A 510 25.39 -1.34 12.59
N THR A 511 24.98 -0.50 13.54
CA THR A 511 25.13 -0.78 14.99
C THR A 511 23.91 -1.47 15.59
N ILE A 512 22.83 -1.62 14.81
CA ILE A 512 21.58 -2.24 15.23
C ILE A 512 21.70 -3.77 15.22
N GLU A 513 21.30 -4.40 16.32
CA GLU A 513 21.02 -5.83 16.40
C GLU A 513 19.52 -6.01 16.64
N LEU A 514 18.83 -6.58 15.64
CA LEU A 514 17.43 -6.92 15.80
C LEU A 514 17.30 -8.21 16.59
N ARG A 515 16.34 -8.21 17.52
CA ARG A 515 15.91 -9.37 18.29
C ARG A 515 14.40 -9.44 18.17
N VAL A 516 13.91 -10.45 17.46
CA VAL A 516 12.50 -10.56 17.08
C VAL A 516 12.00 -11.99 17.26
N GLY A 517 10.68 -12.12 17.37
CA GLY A 517 10.03 -13.39 17.64
C GLY A 517 9.87 -13.68 19.13
N VAL A 518 9.24 -14.81 19.43
CA VAL A 518 9.06 -15.28 20.81
C VAL A 518 10.43 -15.55 21.42
N ASP A 519 10.69 -14.99 22.61
CA ASP A 519 11.96 -15.13 23.35
C ASP A 519 13.21 -14.78 22.51
N ASP A 520 13.12 -13.77 21.63
CA ASP A 520 14.21 -13.33 20.74
C ASP A 520 14.76 -14.45 19.82
N ALA A 521 13.90 -15.40 19.42
CA ALA A 521 14.28 -16.57 18.62
C ALA A 521 15.04 -16.24 17.33
N TYR A 522 14.82 -15.04 16.78
CA TYR A 522 15.57 -14.52 15.65
C TYR A 522 16.41 -13.32 16.07
N THR A 523 17.73 -13.44 15.91
CA THR A 523 18.67 -12.36 16.20
C THR A 523 19.61 -12.16 15.03
N ALA A 524 19.70 -10.93 14.51
CA ALA A 524 20.68 -10.59 13.49
C ALA A 524 21.09 -9.13 13.55
N ARG A 525 22.39 -8.88 13.34
CA ARG A 525 22.94 -7.55 13.19
C ARG A 525 22.73 -7.02 11.78
N VAL A 526 22.35 -5.75 11.66
CA VAL A 526 22.28 -5.06 10.38
C VAL A 526 23.68 -4.94 9.79
N GLU A 527 23.89 -5.47 8.59
CA GLU A 527 25.14 -5.37 7.84
C GLU A 527 25.22 -4.01 7.13
N ALA A 528 24.14 -3.64 6.45
CA ALA A 528 23.99 -2.36 5.78
C ALA A 528 22.50 -2.00 5.72
N GLY A 529 22.22 -0.71 5.79
CA GLY A 529 20.87 -0.21 5.65
C GLY A 529 20.84 1.18 5.02
N ILE A 530 19.67 1.55 4.52
CA ILE A 530 19.37 2.89 4.08
C ILE A 530 17.95 3.24 4.51
N THR A 531 17.77 4.47 5.00
CA THR A 531 16.44 5.11 5.11
C THR A 531 16.45 6.38 4.27
N ALA A 532 15.37 6.65 3.53
CA ALA A 532 15.29 7.83 2.68
C ALA A 532 13.86 8.37 2.61
N ARG A 533 13.75 9.71 2.69
CA ARG A 533 12.54 10.45 2.36
C ARG A 533 12.79 11.35 1.14
N ARG A 534 11.73 11.70 0.42
CA ARG A 534 11.84 12.66 -0.68
C ARG A 534 12.37 14.00 -0.15
N GLY A 535 13.40 14.55 -0.81
CA GLY A 535 14.03 15.82 -0.41
C GLY A 535 15.11 15.73 0.67
N GLN A 536 15.38 14.56 1.27
CA GLN A 536 16.63 14.36 2.02
C GLN A 536 17.73 13.88 1.06
N ALA A 537 18.76 14.70 0.87
CA ALA A 537 20.00 14.23 0.29
C ALA A 537 20.66 13.27 1.29
N SER A 538 20.58 11.96 1.04
CA SER A 538 21.46 10.99 1.68
C SER A 538 22.89 11.26 1.23
N THR A 539 23.72 11.80 2.13
CA THR A 539 25.17 12.00 1.93
C THR A 539 25.99 10.78 2.36
N ALA A 540 25.33 9.71 2.83
CA ALA A 540 25.98 8.55 3.42
C ALA A 540 25.72 7.28 2.59
N ALA A 541 26.34 7.20 1.41
CA ALA A 541 26.47 5.95 0.65
C ALA A 541 27.90 5.82 0.10
N LYS A 542 28.89 5.91 1.00
CA LYS A 542 30.32 5.92 0.64
C LYS A 542 31.17 4.78 1.24
N SER A 543 30.57 3.78 1.87
CA SER A 543 31.29 2.61 2.38
C SER A 543 30.68 1.32 1.86
#